data_AF-A0A537EBA8-F1
#
_entry.id   AF-A0A537EBA8-F1
#
_cell.length_a   1.000
_cell.length_b   1.000
_cell.length_c   1.000
_cell.angle_alpha   90.00
_cell.angle_beta   90.00
_cell.angle_gamma   90.00
#
_symmetry.space_group_name_H-M   'P 1'
#
loop_
_entity.id
_entity.type
_entity.pdbx_description
1 polymer ?
#
loop_
_entity_poly.entity_id
_entity_poly.type
_entity_poly.pdbx_seq_one_letter_code
_entity_poly.pdbx_strand_id
1 'polypeptide(L)'
;MEAASSTKKSASWPPMPGTYQVGDPNDPVAVCALTSERLIGPLVAVPGVAIAGTVYTANLGITRIIVNITSNPAIRFLLICGKDSALFKPGQSLVALSEKGVDDKRRIIDAAGYDPVLPSVAPEQVVQFRKQVEVIDWTGEEDLQILEERVKSLSDRNPGVFVTGKKADASAKQEAFTSIRPGGQREPLIYDPKGYFVITVEPDQKEITLRHYLPDHTPAHEMRGRGTTSMLLGLLRDGLVTQLSHAGYLGEELAKAQTALQFGLRYDQDRPLRARESVAPPPSSEAKAAEPAAPKITPTQAYSLKKFGELGPGASVDLFFSATDTPQDHVLGGMFLDMDESGASRVYTRTSQRLEVEWTGTSKLIMGCGADVVVGAILRVFGKLDEKKLVHAETLIILTDVAKITEPNKGKGQ
;
A
#
# COMPACT_ATOMS: atom_id res chain seq x y z
N MET A 1 -8.85 -45.41 -26.95
CA MET A 1 -9.85 -44.36 -27.25
C MET A 1 -10.10 -43.63 -25.96
N GLU A 2 -9.40 -42.52 -25.75
CA GLU A 2 -9.58 -41.68 -24.58
C GLU A 2 -10.20 -40.37 -25.07
N ALA A 3 -11.42 -40.11 -24.62
CA ALA A 3 -12.23 -39.00 -25.08
C ALA A 3 -11.62 -37.69 -24.58
N ALA A 4 -11.17 -36.86 -25.53
CA ALA A 4 -10.79 -35.49 -25.27
C ALA A 4 -12.02 -34.73 -24.75
N SER A 5 -12.04 -34.45 -23.45
CA SER A 5 -12.97 -33.50 -22.83
C SER A 5 -12.66 -32.09 -23.36
N SER A 6 -13.35 -31.70 -24.43
CA SER A 6 -13.32 -30.33 -24.93
C SER A 6 -14.16 -29.43 -24.03
N THR A 7 -13.61 -28.97 -22.91
CA THR A 7 -14.16 -27.83 -22.19
C THR A 7 -13.88 -26.57 -23.00
N LYS A 8 -14.81 -26.20 -23.89
CA LYS A 8 -14.86 -24.86 -24.47
C LYS A 8 -15.04 -23.87 -23.32
N LYS A 9 -13.96 -23.18 -22.92
CA LYS A 9 -14.06 -21.97 -22.09
C LYS A 9 -14.94 -20.98 -22.85
N SER A 10 -16.18 -20.77 -22.42
CA SER A 10 -16.92 -19.57 -22.81
C SER A 10 -16.06 -18.38 -22.39
N ALA A 11 -15.78 -17.47 -23.32
CA ALA A 11 -15.08 -16.23 -23.00
C ALA A 11 -15.91 -15.46 -21.98
N SER A 12 -15.40 -15.29 -20.76
CA SER A 12 -16.13 -14.64 -19.67
C SER A 12 -16.32 -13.16 -20.01
N TRP A 13 -17.56 -12.78 -20.32
CA TRP A 13 -17.96 -11.39 -20.37
C TRP A 13 -18.14 -10.86 -18.94
N PRO A 14 -17.73 -9.62 -18.61
CA PRO A 14 -17.10 -8.62 -19.47
C PRO A 14 -15.59 -8.84 -19.69
N PRO A 15 -15.05 -8.60 -20.90
CA PRO A 15 -13.64 -8.85 -21.21
C PRO A 15 -12.66 -7.84 -20.59
N MET A 16 -13.07 -6.59 -20.35
CA MET A 16 -12.22 -5.58 -19.74
C MET A 16 -12.52 -5.43 -18.25
N PRO A 17 -11.52 -5.55 -17.36
CA PRO A 17 -11.71 -5.33 -15.93
C PRO A 17 -11.98 -3.85 -15.63
N GLY A 18 -12.68 -3.60 -14.53
CA GLY A 18 -13.01 -2.26 -14.07
C GLY A 18 -13.81 -2.27 -12.78
N THR A 19 -14.23 -1.09 -12.35
CA THR A 19 -15.07 -0.91 -11.16
C THR A 19 -16.53 -1.00 -11.57
N TYR A 20 -17.05 -2.23 -11.58
CA TYR A 20 -18.44 -2.54 -11.91
C TYR A 20 -18.89 -3.82 -11.20
N GLN A 21 -20.20 -4.02 -11.14
CA GLN A 21 -20.83 -5.28 -10.80
C GLN A 21 -21.65 -5.77 -12.00
N VAL A 22 -21.76 -7.09 -12.13
CA VAL A 22 -22.45 -7.76 -13.24
C VAL A 22 -23.78 -8.29 -12.74
N GLY A 23 -24.87 -7.95 -13.43
CA GLY A 23 -26.22 -8.48 -13.22
C GLY A 23 -26.48 -9.68 -14.13
N ASP A 24 -27.67 -9.77 -14.75
CA ASP A 24 -27.92 -10.81 -15.76
C ASP A 24 -27.31 -10.40 -17.12
N PRO A 25 -26.33 -11.15 -17.67
CA PRO A 25 -25.73 -10.78 -18.95
C PRO A 25 -26.71 -10.74 -20.14
N ASN A 26 -27.91 -11.29 -20.03
CA ASN A 26 -28.94 -11.24 -21.08
C ASN A 26 -29.84 -10.00 -20.99
N ASP A 27 -29.71 -9.21 -19.92
CA ASP A 27 -30.52 -8.02 -19.72
C ASP A 27 -30.06 -6.85 -20.60
N PRO A 28 -30.98 -5.93 -20.97
CA PRO A 28 -30.72 -4.92 -21.99
C PRO A 28 -30.05 -3.64 -21.49
N VAL A 29 -30.01 -3.38 -20.18
CA VAL A 29 -29.53 -2.10 -19.64
C VAL A 29 -28.12 -2.22 -19.06
N ALA A 30 -27.22 -1.36 -19.51
CA ALA A 30 -25.99 -1.03 -18.81
C ALA A 30 -26.17 0.30 -18.05
N VAL A 31 -25.64 0.39 -16.84
CA VAL A 31 -25.71 1.59 -15.99
C VAL A 31 -24.31 2.15 -15.77
N CYS A 32 -24.15 3.44 -16.05
CA CYS A 32 -22.96 4.22 -15.80
C CYS A 32 -23.24 5.23 -14.69
N ALA A 33 -22.86 4.89 -13.46
CA ALA A 33 -23.10 5.69 -12.26
C ALA A 33 -22.08 6.84 -12.05
N LEU A 34 -21.30 7.18 -13.09
CA LEU A 34 -20.26 8.21 -13.07
C LEU A 34 -19.35 8.09 -11.83
N THR A 35 -19.30 9.09 -10.96
CA THR A 35 -18.49 9.09 -9.73
C THR A 35 -19.26 8.60 -8.48
N SER A 36 -20.50 8.13 -8.65
CA SER A 36 -21.44 7.82 -7.57
C SER A 36 -21.47 6.33 -7.26
N GLU A 37 -20.37 5.82 -6.70
CA GLU A 37 -20.17 4.38 -6.43
C GLU A 37 -21.31 3.73 -5.64
N ARG A 38 -21.94 4.47 -4.72
CA ARG A 38 -23.08 3.99 -3.91
C ARG A 38 -24.29 3.51 -4.72
N LEU A 39 -24.42 3.97 -5.97
CA LEU A 39 -25.52 3.58 -6.85
C LEU A 39 -25.32 2.19 -7.48
N ILE A 40 -24.08 1.68 -7.54
CA ILE A 40 -23.77 0.44 -8.26
C ILE A 40 -24.54 -0.76 -7.68
N GLY A 41 -24.41 -1.00 -6.37
CA GLY A 41 -24.99 -2.16 -5.71
C GLY A 41 -26.53 -2.21 -5.82
N PRO A 42 -27.23 -1.12 -5.49
CA PRO A 42 -28.68 -1.07 -5.69
C PRO A 42 -29.10 -1.26 -7.15
N LEU A 43 -28.46 -0.56 -8.10
CA LEU A 43 -28.90 -0.57 -9.50
C LEU A 43 -28.59 -1.89 -10.22
N VAL A 44 -27.49 -2.57 -9.89
CA VAL A 44 -27.21 -3.90 -10.50
C VAL A 44 -28.20 -4.97 -10.05
N ALA A 45 -28.81 -4.81 -8.87
CA ALA A 45 -29.82 -5.73 -8.36
C ALA A 45 -31.20 -5.55 -9.02
N VAL A 46 -31.38 -4.49 -9.83
CA VAL A 46 -32.63 -4.21 -10.53
C VAL A 46 -32.76 -5.14 -11.74
N PRO A 47 -33.87 -5.91 -11.87
CA PRO A 47 -34.13 -6.71 -13.06
C PRO A 47 -34.10 -5.85 -14.32
N GLY A 48 -33.40 -6.29 -15.36
CA GLY A 48 -33.17 -5.52 -16.58
C GLY A 48 -31.78 -4.89 -16.67
N VAL A 49 -30.93 -5.01 -15.63
CA VAL A 49 -29.54 -4.51 -15.64
C VAL A 49 -28.54 -5.62 -15.82
N ALA A 50 -27.74 -5.54 -16.89
CA ALA A 50 -26.65 -6.48 -17.16
C ALA A 50 -25.34 -6.11 -16.47
N ILE A 51 -25.07 -4.82 -16.30
CA ILE A 51 -23.84 -4.30 -15.70
C ILE A 51 -24.06 -2.90 -15.15
N ALA A 52 -23.54 -2.62 -13.96
CA ALA A 52 -23.53 -1.27 -13.39
C ALA A 52 -22.12 -0.92 -12.90
N GLY A 53 -21.62 0.28 -13.21
CA GLY A 53 -20.27 0.67 -12.82
C GLY A 53 -20.00 2.17 -12.84
N THR A 54 -18.85 2.56 -12.30
CA THR A 54 -18.37 3.95 -12.28
C THR A 54 -17.48 4.26 -13.46
N VAL A 55 -17.39 5.54 -13.81
CA VAL A 55 -16.39 6.07 -14.74
C VAL A 55 -15.89 7.42 -14.25
N TYR A 56 -14.58 7.60 -14.25
CA TYR A 56 -13.94 8.83 -13.77
C TYR A 56 -13.28 9.64 -14.90
N THR A 57 -12.88 9.00 -16.00
CA THR A 57 -12.10 9.64 -17.08
C THR A 57 -12.79 9.52 -18.44
N ALA A 58 -12.68 10.56 -19.26
CA ALA A 58 -13.26 10.61 -20.60
C ALA A 58 -12.45 9.87 -21.69
N ASN A 59 -11.51 9.00 -21.29
CA ASN A 59 -10.61 8.28 -22.19
C ASN A 59 -10.64 6.77 -21.93
N LEU A 60 -9.77 6.26 -21.05
CA LEU A 60 -9.67 4.85 -20.75
C LEU A 60 -10.95 4.28 -20.11
N GLY A 61 -11.62 5.07 -19.26
CA GLY A 61 -12.92 4.71 -18.71
C GLY A 61 -13.97 4.46 -19.79
N ILE A 62 -14.12 5.40 -20.71
CA ILE A 62 -15.03 5.27 -21.87
C ILE A 62 -14.61 4.12 -22.79
N THR A 63 -13.31 3.93 -23.03
CA THR A 63 -12.78 2.79 -23.80
C THR A 63 -13.30 1.47 -23.24
N ARG A 64 -13.22 1.27 -21.91
CA ARG A 64 -13.69 0.04 -21.26
C ARG A 64 -15.20 -0.14 -21.40
N ILE A 65 -15.98 0.94 -21.27
CA ILE A 65 -17.43 0.93 -21.48
C ILE A 65 -17.77 0.46 -22.91
N ILE A 66 -17.15 1.03 -23.93
CA ILE A 66 -17.38 0.65 -25.33
C ILE A 66 -17.07 -0.83 -25.54
N VAL A 67 -15.91 -1.30 -25.08
CA VAL A 67 -15.47 -2.69 -25.30
C VAL A 67 -16.39 -3.68 -24.58
N ASN A 68 -16.75 -3.42 -23.32
CA ASN A 68 -17.64 -4.30 -22.58
C ASN A 68 -19.07 -4.31 -23.16
N ILE A 69 -19.60 -3.17 -23.59
CA ILE A 69 -20.95 -3.12 -24.20
C ILE A 69 -20.96 -3.79 -25.58
N THR A 70 -20.01 -3.46 -26.46
CA THR A 70 -19.99 -4.01 -27.84
C THR A 70 -19.64 -5.50 -27.91
N SER A 71 -19.12 -6.08 -26.83
CA SER A 71 -18.91 -7.53 -26.70
C SER A 71 -20.14 -8.29 -26.19
N ASN A 72 -21.19 -7.61 -25.76
CA ASN A 72 -22.45 -8.22 -25.36
C ASN A 72 -23.64 -7.63 -26.15
N PRO A 73 -24.14 -8.34 -27.17
CA PRO A 73 -25.23 -7.85 -28.02
C PRO A 73 -26.58 -7.74 -27.30
N ALA A 74 -26.74 -8.33 -26.11
CA ALA A 74 -27.97 -8.18 -25.32
C ALA A 74 -28.13 -6.76 -24.79
N ILE A 75 -27.04 -6.02 -24.56
CA ILE A 75 -27.10 -4.64 -24.04
C ILE A 75 -27.52 -3.70 -25.17
N ARG A 76 -28.66 -3.03 -24.96
CA ARG A 76 -29.32 -2.11 -25.90
C ARG A 76 -29.49 -0.69 -25.37
N PHE A 77 -29.26 -0.47 -24.07
CA PHE A 77 -29.37 0.83 -23.42
C PHE A 77 -28.16 1.10 -22.54
N LEU A 78 -27.70 2.35 -22.52
CA LEU A 78 -26.73 2.86 -21.55
C LEU A 78 -27.36 4.01 -20.78
N LEU A 79 -27.74 3.78 -19.53
CA LEU A 79 -28.22 4.81 -18.61
C LEU A 79 -27.03 5.47 -17.91
N ILE A 80 -26.84 6.77 -18.13
CA ILE A 80 -25.84 7.57 -17.41
C ILE A 80 -26.55 8.25 -16.24
N CYS A 81 -26.05 8.08 -15.02
CA CYS A 81 -26.61 8.68 -13.82
C CYS A 81 -25.53 9.03 -12.80
N GLY A 82 -25.92 9.72 -11.74
CA GLY A 82 -25.02 10.15 -10.68
C GLY A 82 -24.22 11.40 -11.03
N LYS A 83 -23.32 11.77 -10.12
CA LYS A 83 -22.49 12.97 -10.24
C LYS A 83 -21.37 12.82 -11.27
N ASP A 84 -21.30 13.75 -12.21
CA ASP A 84 -20.19 13.84 -13.17
C ASP A 84 -18.93 14.48 -12.57
N SER A 85 -17.78 14.14 -13.13
CA SER A 85 -16.51 14.75 -12.74
C SER A 85 -16.40 16.17 -13.30
N ALA A 86 -16.16 17.16 -12.44
CA ALA A 86 -16.04 18.55 -12.85
C ALA A 86 -14.90 18.78 -13.86
N LEU A 87 -13.80 18.04 -13.72
CA LEU A 87 -12.63 18.14 -14.59
C LEU A 87 -12.71 17.19 -15.79
N PHE A 88 -13.00 15.92 -15.53
CA PHE A 88 -12.90 14.89 -16.56
C PHE A 88 -14.17 14.73 -17.40
N LYS A 89 -15.34 15.17 -16.90
CA LYS A 89 -16.66 15.12 -17.57
C LYS A 89 -16.94 13.88 -18.43
N PRO A 90 -16.74 12.64 -17.91
CA PRO A 90 -17.00 11.44 -18.68
C PRO A 90 -18.48 11.28 -19.09
N GLY A 91 -19.45 11.77 -18.30
CA GLY A 91 -20.87 11.69 -18.65
C GLY A 91 -21.17 12.47 -19.94
N GLN A 92 -20.81 13.75 -19.97
CA GLN A 92 -20.96 14.56 -21.17
C GLN A 92 -20.18 13.98 -22.37
N SER A 93 -19.00 13.41 -22.13
CA SER A 93 -18.18 12.83 -23.18
C SER A 93 -18.80 11.55 -23.78
N LEU A 94 -19.51 10.74 -22.98
CA LEU A 94 -20.26 9.58 -23.47
C LEU A 94 -21.45 10.01 -24.34
N VAL A 95 -22.16 11.07 -23.95
CA VAL A 95 -23.25 11.64 -24.76
C VAL A 95 -22.70 12.11 -26.11
N ALA A 96 -21.63 12.92 -26.10
CA ALA A 96 -21.00 13.43 -27.31
C ALA A 96 -20.48 12.29 -28.23
N LEU A 97 -19.90 11.24 -27.64
CA LEU A 97 -19.50 10.04 -28.38
C LEU A 97 -20.69 9.36 -29.06
N SER A 98 -21.82 9.22 -28.35
CA SER A 98 -23.01 8.58 -28.89
C SER A 98 -23.58 9.35 -30.10
N GLU A 99 -23.62 10.67 -30.00
CA GLU A 99 -24.18 11.56 -31.01
C GLU A 99 -23.27 11.75 -32.21
N LYS A 100 -21.96 11.96 -31.97
CA LYS A 100 -21.02 12.48 -32.98
C LYS A 100 -19.88 11.53 -33.31
N GLY A 101 -19.57 10.59 -32.41
CA GLY A 101 -18.46 9.64 -32.59
C GLY A 101 -17.10 10.28 -32.33
N VAL A 102 -16.11 9.89 -33.13
CA VAL A 102 -14.71 10.35 -33.00
C VAL A 102 -14.18 10.90 -34.31
N ASP A 103 -13.19 11.79 -34.23
CA ASP A 103 -12.45 12.31 -35.38
C ASP A 103 -11.32 11.37 -35.85
N ASP A 104 -10.56 11.79 -36.87
CA ASP A 104 -9.42 11.05 -37.44
C ASP A 104 -8.30 10.81 -36.41
N LYS A 105 -8.22 11.62 -35.35
CA LYS A 105 -7.26 11.48 -34.25
C LYS A 105 -7.80 10.65 -33.10
N ARG A 106 -8.96 9.99 -33.27
CA ARG A 106 -9.67 9.21 -32.24
C ARG A 106 -10.19 10.07 -31.08
N ARG A 107 -10.28 11.39 -31.24
CA ARG A 107 -10.83 12.29 -30.22
C ARG A 107 -12.35 12.28 -30.31
N ILE A 108 -13.03 12.22 -29.17
CA ILE A 108 -14.49 12.35 -29.11
C ILE A 108 -14.88 13.77 -29.52
N ILE A 109 -15.70 13.88 -30.57
CA ILE A 109 -16.12 15.16 -31.14
C ILE A 109 -17.04 15.86 -30.13
N ASP A 110 -16.76 17.14 -29.83
CA ASP A 110 -17.49 17.99 -28.86
C ASP A 110 -17.53 17.49 -27.40
N ALA A 111 -16.62 16.58 -27.05
CA ALA A 111 -16.40 16.23 -25.65
C ALA A 111 -15.69 17.37 -24.90
N ALA A 112 -16.30 17.80 -23.79
CA ALA A 112 -15.80 18.82 -22.88
C ALA A 112 -14.90 18.24 -21.77
N GLY A 113 -14.78 16.91 -21.68
CA GLY A 113 -13.90 16.23 -20.74
C GLY A 113 -12.42 16.52 -21.00
N TYR A 114 -11.59 16.29 -19.99
CA TYR A 114 -10.14 16.35 -20.13
C TYR A 114 -9.63 15.17 -20.95
N ASP A 115 -8.82 15.47 -21.98
CA ASP A 115 -8.17 14.52 -22.90
C ASP A 115 -9.05 13.34 -23.42
N PRO A 116 -10.19 13.61 -24.10
CA PRO A 116 -11.15 12.62 -24.53
C PRO A 116 -10.72 11.92 -25.83
N VAL A 117 -9.62 11.16 -25.76
CA VAL A 117 -9.05 10.43 -26.91
C VAL A 117 -9.13 8.92 -26.67
N LEU A 118 -9.54 8.16 -27.68
CA LEU A 118 -9.79 6.71 -27.61
C LEU A 118 -8.83 5.94 -28.54
N PRO A 119 -7.52 5.91 -28.26
CA PRO A 119 -6.51 5.36 -29.17
C PRO A 119 -6.64 3.85 -29.39
N SER A 120 -7.15 3.12 -28.40
CA SER A 120 -7.22 1.65 -28.40
C SER A 120 -8.52 1.09 -28.98
N VAL A 121 -9.53 1.93 -29.22
CA VAL A 121 -10.80 1.52 -29.83
C VAL A 121 -10.65 1.62 -31.35
N ALA A 122 -11.28 0.75 -32.13
CA ALA A 122 -11.34 0.90 -33.60
C ALA A 122 -12.51 1.84 -34.03
N PRO A 123 -12.43 2.57 -35.15
CA PRO A 123 -13.54 3.40 -35.66
C PRO A 123 -14.84 2.61 -35.84
N GLU A 124 -14.73 1.39 -36.35
CA GLU A 124 -15.85 0.49 -36.61
C GLU A 124 -16.56 0.09 -35.31
N GLN A 125 -15.81 -0.08 -34.23
CA GLN A 125 -16.36 -0.40 -32.90
C GLN A 125 -17.10 0.80 -32.28
N VAL A 126 -16.63 2.02 -32.52
CA VAL A 126 -17.38 3.24 -32.15
C VAL A 126 -18.70 3.31 -32.93
N VAL A 127 -18.67 3.00 -34.23
CA VAL A 127 -19.89 2.93 -35.05
C VAL A 127 -20.83 1.83 -34.57
N GLN A 128 -20.30 0.66 -34.18
CA GLN A 128 -21.09 -0.41 -33.58
C GLN A 128 -21.76 0.06 -32.30
N PHE A 129 -21.00 0.63 -31.36
CA PHE A 129 -21.52 1.15 -30.10
C PHE A 129 -22.71 2.10 -30.33
N ARG A 130 -22.53 3.09 -31.20
CA ARG A 130 -23.56 4.10 -31.53
C ARG A 130 -24.83 3.50 -32.15
N LYS A 131 -24.74 2.35 -32.82
CA LYS A 131 -25.89 1.64 -33.41
C LYS A 131 -26.53 0.66 -32.44
N GLN A 132 -25.73 0.09 -31.54
CA GLN A 132 -26.14 -0.97 -30.64
C GLN A 132 -26.94 -0.43 -29.47
N VAL A 133 -26.47 0.66 -28.86
CA VAL A 133 -27.07 1.23 -27.64
C VAL A 133 -27.66 2.62 -27.87
N GLU A 134 -28.83 2.85 -27.28
CA GLU A 134 -29.36 4.19 -27.00
C GLU A 134 -28.73 4.68 -25.69
N VAL A 135 -28.13 5.88 -25.71
CA VAL A 135 -27.55 6.52 -24.52
C VAL A 135 -28.58 7.45 -23.89
N ILE A 136 -28.83 7.26 -22.60
CA ILE A 136 -29.84 7.99 -21.83
C ILE A 136 -29.11 8.81 -20.77
N ASP A 137 -29.05 10.12 -20.99
CA ASP A 137 -28.36 11.05 -20.09
C ASP A 137 -29.28 11.51 -18.95
N TRP A 138 -29.03 10.97 -17.76
CA TRP A 138 -29.62 11.36 -16.49
C TRP A 138 -28.52 11.81 -15.51
N THR A 139 -27.47 12.42 -16.04
CA THR A 139 -26.37 12.97 -15.25
C THR A 139 -26.90 13.91 -14.17
N GLY A 140 -26.46 13.70 -12.94
CA GLY A 140 -26.88 14.42 -11.75
C GLY A 140 -27.99 13.73 -10.94
N GLU A 141 -28.73 12.79 -11.53
CA GLU A 141 -29.76 12.04 -10.79
C GLU A 141 -29.14 10.94 -9.92
N GLU A 142 -29.54 10.88 -8.66
CA GLU A 142 -29.03 9.94 -7.65
C GLU A 142 -30.15 9.26 -6.84
N ASP A 143 -31.42 9.59 -7.09
CA ASP A 143 -32.58 8.96 -6.44
C ASP A 143 -32.80 7.56 -7.02
N LEU A 144 -32.71 6.55 -6.13
CA LEU A 144 -32.79 5.15 -6.53
C LEU A 144 -34.17 4.76 -7.06
N GLN A 145 -35.26 5.29 -6.50
CA GLN A 145 -36.61 4.91 -6.95
C GLN A 145 -36.84 5.40 -8.39
N ILE A 146 -36.43 6.64 -8.65
CA ILE A 146 -36.50 7.25 -9.98
C ILE A 146 -35.64 6.47 -10.99
N LEU A 147 -34.42 6.10 -10.61
CA LEU A 147 -33.52 5.34 -11.47
C LEU A 147 -34.01 3.91 -11.71
N GLU A 148 -34.60 3.25 -10.72
CA GLU A 148 -35.22 1.93 -10.82
C GLU A 148 -36.41 1.93 -11.79
N GLU A 149 -37.30 2.91 -11.67
CA GLU A 149 -38.42 3.09 -12.61
C GLU A 149 -37.91 3.32 -14.03
N ARG A 150 -36.82 4.09 -14.17
CA ARG A 150 -36.19 4.35 -15.46
C ARG A 150 -35.61 3.08 -16.07
N VAL A 151 -34.89 2.28 -15.31
CA VAL A 151 -34.36 0.97 -15.74
C VAL A 151 -35.50 0.07 -16.20
N LYS A 152 -36.57 -0.04 -15.41
CA LYS A 152 -37.74 -0.85 -15.77
C LYS A 152 -38.35 -0.40 -17.10
N SER A 153 -38.56 0.90 -17.27
CA SER A 153 -39.07 1.47 -18.53
C SER A 153 -38.19 1.16 -19.74
N LEU A 154 -36.86 1.13 -19.57
CA LEU A 154 -35.92 0.74 -20.63
C LEU A 154 -35.98 -0.76 -20.91
N SER A 155 -36.07 -1.59 -19.87
CA SER A 155 -36.21 -3.04 -20.00
C SER A 155 -37.50 -3.43 -20.74
N ASP A 156 -38.62 -2.77 -20.43
CA ASP A 156 -39.91 -3.00 -21.12
C ASP A 156 -39.83 -2.65 -22.62
N ARG A 157 -38.90 -1.77 -23.02
CA ARG A 157 -38.62 -1.38 -24.41
C ARG A 157 -37.58 -2.27 -25.11
N ASN A 158 -37.18 -3.40 -24.53
CA ASN A 158 -36.11 -4.23 -25.06
C ASN A 158 -36.35 -4.65 -26.53
N PRO A 159 -35.53 -4.16 -27.49
CA PRO A 159 -35.69 -4.51 -28.90
C PRO A 159 -35.07 -5.88 -29.26
N GLY A 160 -34.63 -6.66 -28.27
CA GLY A 160 -33.91 -7.91 -28.45
C GLY A 160 -32.41 -7.71 -28.69
N VAL A 161 -31.69 -8.80 -28.99
CA VAL A 161 -30.23 -8.76 -29.19
C VAL A 161 -29.85 -7.94 -30.43
N PHE A 162 -28.75 -7.21 -30.35
CA PHE A 162 -28.19 -6.48 -31.48
C PHE A 162 -27.56 -7.46 -32.48
N VAL A 163 -27.98 -7.36 -33.75
CA VAL A 163 -27.50 -8.24 -34.82
C VAL A 163 -26.62 -7.46 -35.79
N THR A 164 -25.35 -7.86 -35.91
CA THR A 164 -24.43 -7.33 -36.92
C THR A 164 -24.30 -8.29 -38.10
N GLY A 165 -24.33 -7.77 -39.34
CA GLY A 165 -24.06 -8.55 -40.56
C GLY A 165 -22.58 -8.94 -40.73
N LYS A 166 -21.70 -8.56 -39.80
CA LYS A 166 -20.29 -8.96 -39.72
C LYS A 166 -20.05 -9.63 -38.37
N LYS A 167 -19.31 -10.75 -38.36
CA LYS A 167 -18.76 -11.30 -37.11
C LYS A 167 -17.86 -10.24 -36.49
N ALA A 168 -18.13 -9.88 -35.24
CA ALA A 168 -17.32 -8.92 -34.50
C ALA A 168 -15.94 -9.54 -34.24
N ASP A 169 -14.89 -8.96 -34.81
CA ASP A 169 -13.54 -9.13 -34.28
C ASP A 169 -13.47 -8.34 -32.97
N ALA A 170 -13.89 -8.98 -31.88
CA ALA A 170 -13.80 -8.46 -30.52
C ALA A 170 -12.35 -8.48 -30.01
N SER A 171 -11.39 -8.00 -30.80
CA SER A 171 -10.02 -7.79 -30.34
C SER A 171 -9.76 -6.29 -30.24
N ALA A 172 -10.28 -5.66 -29.18
CA ALA A 172 -9.59 -4.48 -28.68
C ALA A 172 -8.12 -4.89 -28.45
N LYS A 173 -7.17 -4.10 -28.97
CA LYS A 173 -5.76 -4.38 -28.72
C LYS A 173 -5.57 -4.43 -27.21
N GLN A 174 -5.22 -5.60 -26.69
CA GLN A 174 -4.98 -5.77 -25.26
C GLN A 174 -3.86 -4.81 -24.85
N GLU A 175 -4.04 -4.12 -23.73
CA GLU A 175 -3.05 -3.18 -23.21
C GLU A 175 -1.72 -3.93 -23.01
N ALA A 176 -0.67 -3.48 -23.70
CA ALA A 176 0.65 -4.04 -23.58
C ALA A 176 1.46 -3.19 -22.58
N PHE A 177 1.61 -3.71 -21.37
CA PHE A 177 2.44 -3.09 -20.34
C PHE A 177 3.84 -3.71 -20.34
N THR A 178 4.88 -2.88 -20.28
CA THR A 178 6.24 -3.35 -20.01
C THR A 178 6.35 -3.66 -18.53
N SER A 179 6.46 -4.95 -18.18
CA SER A 179 6.62 -5.37 -16.79
C SER A 179 7.98 -4.95 -16.24
N ILE A 180 7.97 -4.34 -15.07
CA ILE A 180 9.15 -4.06 -14.25
C ILE A 180 9.02 -4.83 -12.94
N ARG A 181 10.15 -5.31 -12.40
CA ARG A 181 10.14 -6.01 -11.11
C ARG A 181 10.13 -4.99 -9.96
N PRO A 182 9.36 -5.21 -8.88
CA PRO A 182 9.56 -4.48 -7.64
C PRO A 182 11.03 -4.61 -7.18
N GLY A 183 11.61 -3.52 -6.68
CA GLY A 183 13.01 -3.46 -6.28
C GLY A 183 13.51 -2.03 -6.13
N GLY A 184 14.80 -1.90 -5.85
CA GLY A 184 15.45 -0.65 -5.46
C GLY A 184 15.99 -0.75 -4.03
N GLN A 185 17.07 -0.03 -3.74
CA GLN A 185 17.57 0.07 -2.36
C GLN A 185 16.97 1.33 -1.72
N ARG A 186 16.48 1.22 -0.48
CA ARG A 186 16.18 2.40 0.32
C ARG A 186 17.51 3.09 0.58
N GLU A 187 17.75 4.19 -0.12
CA GLU A 187 18.98 4.97 0.04
C GLU A 187 19.04 5.46 1.50
N PRO A 188 20.18 5.33 2.18
CA PRO A 188 20.29 5.75 3.58
C PRO A 188 19.92 7.22 3.75
N LEU A 189 19.25 7.57 4.87
CA LEU A 189 18.79 8.94 5.20
C LEU A 189 19.90 10.02 5.18
N ILE A 190 21.16 9.63 5.11
CA ILE A 190 22.34 10.49 5.28
C ILE A 190 22.67 11.28 3.99
N TYR A 191 21.93 11.07 2.89
CA TYR A 191 22.40 11.50 1.56
C TYR A 191 21.76 12.73 0.93
N ASP A 192 20.66 13.32 1.43
CA ASP A 192 20.24 14.59 0.84
C ASP A 192 21.29 15.65 1.16
N PRO A 193 21.95 16.27 0.16
CA PRO A 193 22.99 17.27 0.40
C PRO A 193 22.48 18.45 1.23
N LYS A 194 21.15 18.64 1.29
CA LYS A 194 20.54 19.71 2.06
C LYS A 194 20.26 19.33 3.51
N GLY A 195 20.31 18.04 3.86
CA GLY A 195 20.21 17.56 5.23
C GLY A 195 19.09 16.54 5.46
N TYR A 196 18.49 16.52 6.64
CA TYR A 196 17.47 15.55 7.03
C TYR A 196 16.28 16.19 7.73
N PHE A 197 15.17 15.46 7.76
CA PHE A 197 13.91 15.94 8.32
C PHE A 197 13.46 15.10 9.52
N VAL A 198 12.94 15.79 10.52
CA VAL A 198 12.30 15.21 11.70
C VAL A 198 10.83 15.62 11.68
N ILE A 199 9.95 14.63 11.67
CA ILE A 199 8.50 14.84 11.68
C ILE A 199 7.98 14.53 13.09
N THR A 200 7.14 15.42 13.61
CA THR A 200 6.51 15.29 14.92
C THR A 200 5.01 15.54 14.79
N VAL A 201 4.21 14.63 15.31
CA VAL A 201 2.75 14.78 15.39
C VAL A 201 2.42 15.43 16.73
N GLU A 202 1.71 16.57 16.70
CA GLU A 202 1.30 17.37 17.85
C GLU A 202 -0.23 17.33 18.00
N PRO A 203 -0.79 16.32 18.70
CA PRO A 203 -2.23 16.06 18.74
C PRO A 203 -3.02 17.17 19.42
N ASP A 204 -2.46 17.74 20.48
CA ASP A 204 -3.12 18.78 21.28
C ASP A 204 -3.32 20.06 20.45
N GLN A 205 -2.33 20.38 19.60
CA GLN A 205 -2.40 21.50 18.65
C GLN A 205 -3.12 21.15 17.35
N LYS A 206 -3.46 19.86 17.17
CA LYS A 206 -4.00 19.29 15.93
C LYS A 206 -3.13 19.61 14.71
N GLU A 207 -1.82 19.51 14.85
CA GLU A 207 -0.85 19.90 13.81
C GLU A 207 0.31 18.89 13.71
N ILE A 208 1.05 18.98 12.61
CA ILE A 208 2.31 18.28 12.37
C ILE A 208 3.41 19.32 12.30
N THR A 209 4.49 19.10 13.02
CA THR A 209 5.72 19.88 12.93
C THR A 209 6.74 19.10 12.12
N LEU A 210 7.32 19.74 11.10
CA LEU A 210 8.40 19.21 10.29
C LEU A 210 9.61 20.13 10.44
N ARG A 211 10.73 19.56 10.90
CA ARG A 211 11.98 20.27 11.13
C ARG A 211 13.05 19.75 10.19
N HIS A 212 13.74 20.68 9.55
CA HIS A 212 14.87 20.42 8.67
C HIS A 212 16.17 20.76 9.39
N TYR A 213 17.14 19.87 9.30
CA TYR A 213 18.49 20.03 9.83
C TYR A 213 19.49 19.86 8.70
N LEU A 214 20.50 20.73 8.62
CA LEU A 214 21.59 20.60 7.66
C LEU A 214 22.44 19.35 7.93
N PRO A 215 23.32 18.92 7.01
CA PRO A 215 24.20 17.76 7.20
C PRO A 215 25.10 17.83 8.44
N ASP A 216 25.39 19.03 8.94
CA ASP A 216 26.15 19.27 10.18
C ASP A 216 25.27 19.28 11.45
N HIS A 217 24.03 18.82 11.34
CA HIS A 217 23.01 18.78 12.40
C HIS A 217 22.52 20.16 12.87
N THR A 218 22.85 21.25 12.17
CA THR A 218 22.32 22.57 12.53
C THR A 218 20.85 22.71 12.12
N PRO A 219 19.95 23.19 13.01
CA PRO A 219 18.57 23.46 12.64
C PRO A 219 18.50 24.51 11.54
N ALA A 220 17.72 24.25 10.49
CA ALA A 220 17.65 25.11 9.31
C ALA A 220 16.26 25.71 9.11
N HIS A 221 15.25 24.86 8.97
CA HIS A 221 13.88 25.27 8.65
C HIS A 221 12.88 24.53 9.52
N GLU A 222 11.77 25.18 9.88
CA GLU A 222 10.64 24.55 10.55
C GLU A 222 9.36 24.88 9.77
N MET A 223 8.48 23.90 9.66
CA MET A 223 7.15 24.06 9.08
C MET A 223 6.12 23.38 9.98
N ARG A 224 4.98 24.06 10.18
CA ARG A 224 3.83 23.51 10.90
C ARG A 224 2.61 23.51 10.00
N GLY A 225 1.81 22.46 10.09
CA GLY A 225 0.57 22.41 9.33
C GLY A 225 -0.24 21.14 9.55
N ARG A 226 -1.45 21.14 9.00
CA ARG A 226 -2.37 19.98 9.03
C ARG A 226 -2.40 19.22 7.71
N GLY A 227 -2.07 19.90 6.61
CA GLY A 227 -2.10 19.36 5.25
C GLY A 227 -0.71 18.96 4.79
N THR A 228 -0.43 17.67 4.77
CA THR A 228 0.91 17.15 4.47
C THR A 228 1.32 17.29 3.01
N THR A 229 0.36 17.29 2.08
CA THR A 229 0.60 17.68 0.68
C THR A 229 1.18 19.10 0.59
N SER A 230 0.61 20.05 1.33
CA SER A 230 1.10 21.43 1.33
C SER A 230 2.50 21.52 1.95
N MET A 231 2.81 20.67 2.92
CA MET A 231 4.13 20.62 3.53
C MET A 231 5.19 20.10 2.55
N LEU A 232 4.92 18.98 1.88
CA LEU A 232 5.80 18.43 0.85
C LEU A 232 6.02 19.44 -0.29
N LEU A 233 4.95 20.08 -0.77
CA LEU A 233 5.06 21.11 -1.80
C LEU A 233 5.88 22.32 -1.34
N GLY A 234 5.79 22.71 -0.06
CA GLY A 234 6.64 23.75 0.52
C GLY A 234 8.12 23.37 0.51
N LEU A 235 8.45 22.13 0.87
CA LEU A 235 9.83 21.62 0.80
C LEU A 235 10.38 21.63 -0.62
N LEU A 236 9.57 21.19 -1.60
CA LEU A 236 9.96 21.18 -3.02
C LEU A 236 10.11 22.59 -3.58
N ARG A 237 9.20 23.51 -3.22
CA ARG A 237 9.24 24.93 -3.62
C ARG A 237 10.53 25.60 -3.14
N ASP A 238 10.91 25.36 -1.88
CA ASP A 238 12.12 25.93 -1.29
C ASP A 238 13.38 25.11 -1.64
N GLY A 239 13.20 24.09 -2.50
CA GLY A 239 14.25 23.24 -3.02
C GLY A 239 14.96 22.43 -1.94
N LEU A 240 14.36 22.20 -0.77
CA LEU A 240 15.00 21.53 0.38
C LEU A 240 15.15 20.02 0.21
N VAL A 241 14.63 19.46 -0.88
CA VAL A 241 14.75 18.05 -1.25
C VAL A 241 15.31 17.99 -2.66
N THR A 242 16.47 17.35 -2.84
CA THR A 242 17.13 17.30 -4.16
C THR A 242 17.00 15.95 -4.85
N GLN A 243 16.63 14.91 -4.12
CA GLN A 243 16.54 13.54 -4.63
C GLN A 243 15.08 13.06 -4.71
N LEU A 244 14.72 12.40 -5.83
CA LEU A 244 13.37 11.86 -6.03
C LEU A 244 13.04 10.74 -5.03
N SER A 245 14.04 9.93 -4.67
CA SER A 245 13.93 8.90 -3.62
C SER A 245 13.57 9.52 -2.27
N HIS A 246 14.23 10.61 -1.89
CA HIS A 246 13.95 11.34 -0.65
C HIS A 246 12.59 12.04 -0.67
N ALA A 247 12.18 12.60 -1.81
CA ALA A 247 10.83 13.14 -1.97
C ALA A 247 9.76 12.06 -1.79
N GLY A 248 9.99 10.86 -2.33
CA GLY A 248 9.13 9.69 -2.13
C GLY A 248 9.06 9.25 -0.66
N TYR A 249 10.20 9.17 0.01
CA TYR A 249 10.30 8.90 1.44
C TYR A 249 9.53 9.91 2.29
N LEU A 250 9.74 11.21 2.05
CA LEU A 250 9.05 12.26 2.78
C LEU A 250 7.54 12.21 2.54
N GLY A 251 7.10 11.90 1.32
CA GLY A 251 5.69 11.67 1.01
C GLY A 251 5.09 10.54 1.85
N GLU A 252 5.81 9.41 1.99
CA GLU A 252 5.41 8.26 2.82
C GLU A 252 5.30 8.64 4.30
N GLU A 253 6.35 9.24 4.87
CA GLU A 253 6.38 9.58 6.30
C GLU A 253 5.36 10.67 6.66
N LEU A 254 5.21 11.68 5.80
CA LEU A 254 4.18 12.70 5.96
C LEU A 254 2.77 12.11 5.88
N ALA A 255 2.48 11.22 4.94
CA ALA A 255 1.18 10.54 4.87
C ALA A 255 0.89 9.72 6.14
N LYS A 256 1.90 9.03 6.69
CA LYS A 256 1.78 8.33 7.99
C LYS A 256 1.51 9.30 9.14
N ALA A 257 2.23 10.41 9.21
CA ALA A 257 2.02 11.44 10.24
C ALA A 257 0.60 12.04 10.18
N GLN A 258 0.08 12.31 8.98
CA GLN A 258 -1.29 12.79 8.78
C GLN A 258 -2.34 11.79 9.25
N THR A 259 -2.16 10.53 8.86
CA THR A 259 -3.02 9.42 9.28
C THR A 259 -2.99 9.29 10.79
N ALA A 260 -1.81 9.36 11.41
CA ALA A 260 -1.67 9.28 12.85
C ALA A 260 -2.37 10.43 13.58
N LEU A 261 -2.27 11.66 13.06
CA LEU A 261 -2.98 12.82 13.61
C LEU A 261 -4.50 12.64 13.49
N GLN A 262 -4.99 12.20 12.33
CA GLN A 262 -6.41 12.06 12.06
C GLN A 262 -7.09 10.97 12.90
N PHE A 263 -6.42 9.84 13.09
CA PHE A 263 -6.98 8.68 13.79
C PHE A 263 -6.47 8.53 15.22
N GLY A 264 -5.69 9.49 15.73
CA GLY A 264 -5.13 9.44 17.09
C GLY A 264 -4.14 8.29 17.30
N LEU A 265 -3.41 7.89 16.26
CA LEU A 265 -2.43 6.82 16.33
C LEU A 265 -1.08 7.34 16.83
N ARG A 266 -0.20 6.42 17.22
CA ARG A 266 1.20 6.68 17.50
C ARG A 266 1.95 6.71 16.17
N TYR A 267 2.65 7.81 15.95
CA TYR A 267 3.61 7.98 14.86
C TYR A 267 5.02 7.86 15.42
N ASP A 268 5.79 6.92 14.87
CA ASP A 268 7.24 6.92 14.98
C ASP A 268 7.77 6.80 13.55
N GLN A 269 8.66 7.72 13.15
CA GLN A 269 9.24 7.74 11.81
C GLN A 269 9.94 6.41 11.51
N ASP A 270 9.87 5.96 10.25
CA ASP A 270 10.37 4.66 9.78
C ASP A 270 9.69 3.41 10.42
N ARG A 271 8.67 3.60 11.25
CA ARG A 271 7.89 2.51 11.83
C ARG A 271 6.48 2.46 11.26
N PRO A 272 5.82 1.28 11.33
CA PRO A 272 4.38 1.19 11.14
C PRO A 272 3.62 2.00 12.19
N LEU A 273 2.46 2.52 11.80
CA LEU A 273 1.54 3.18 12.71
C LEU A 273 1.03 2.18 13.75
N ARG A 274 0.90 2.62 15.00
CA ARG A 274 0.45 1.79 16.13
C ARG A 274 -0.64 2.50 16.92
N ALA A 275 -1.45 1.75 17.65
CA ALA A 275 -2.35 2.35 18.63
C ALA A 275 -1.53 3.12 19.68
N ARG A 276 -2.07 4.25 20.17
CA ARG A 276 -1.50 4.90 21.36
C ARG A 276 -1.77 4.03 22.57
N GLU A 277 -0.75 3.80 23.38
CA GLU A 277 -0.94 3.19 24.68
C GLU A 277 -1.82 4.12 25.52
N SER A 278 -2.96 3.61 26.00
CA SER A 278 -3.76 4.31 26.98
C SER A 278 -2.96 4.37 28.28
N VAL A 279 -2.58 5.56 28.71
CA VAL A 279 -2.08 5.75 30.07
C VAL A 279 -3.26 5.42 30.99
N ALA A 280 -3.21 4.27 31.67
CA ALA A 280 -4.14 4.00 32.76
C ALA A 280 -4.03 5.16 33.76
N PRO A 281 -5.14 5.72 34.27
CA PRO A 281 -5.06 6.81 35.22
C PRO A 281 -4.22 6.36 36.42
N PRO A 282 -3.29 7.20 36.91
CA PRO A 282 -2.48 6.83 38.06
C PRO A 282 -3.40 6.55 39.26
N PRO A 283 -3.14 5.49 40.04
CA PRO A 283 -3.88 5.26 41.27
C PRO A 283 -3.70 6.46 42.19
N SER A 284 -4.82 6.90 42.78
CA SER A 284 -4.92 8.05 43.67
C SER A 284 -3.93 7.95 44.83
N SER A 285 -3.02 8.92 44.87
CA SER A 285 -2.31 9.50 46.02
C SER A 285 -2.55 8.84 47.38
N GLU A 286 -1.58 8.06 47.87
CA GLU A 286 -1.21 8.06 49.29
C GLU A 286 0.33 8.03 49.46
N ALA A 287 0.80 8.93 50.32
CA ALA A 287 2.11 9.02 50.97
C ALA A 287 3.39 9.13 50.09
N LYS A 288 3.98 10.34 50.10
CA LYS A 288 5.38 10.61 49.77
C LYS A 288 6.33 9.66 50.50
N ALA A 289 7.00 8.79 49.75
CA ALA A 289 8.32 8.28 50.07
C ALA A 289 9.28 8.79 48.99
N ALA A 290 10.48 9.23 49.39
CA ALA A 290 11.47 9.80 48.49
C ALA A 290 11.78 8.83 47.34
N GLU A 291 11.63 9.30 46.10
CA GLU A 291 12.01 8.54 44.90
C GLU A 291 13.51 8.19 44.98
N PRO A 292 13.90 6.91 44.86
CA PRO A 292 15.26 6.58 44.49
C PRO A 292 15.49 7.18 43.10
N ALA A 293 16.59 7.91 42.94
CA ALA A 293 17.00 8.49 41.66
C ALA A 293 16.83 7.45 40.53
N ALA A 294 16.20 7.88 39.43
CA ALA A 294 16.04 7.07 38.22
C ALA A 294 17.37 6.37 37.89
N PRO A 295 17.37 5.04 37.62
CA PRO A 295 18.58 4.34 37.28
C PRO A 295 19.14 5.00 36.03
N LYS A 296 20.32 5.62 36.18
CA LYS A 296 21.14 6.03 35.04
C LYS A 296 21.35 4.76 34.22
N ILE A 297 20.72 4.69 33.05
CA ILE A 297 21.07 3.66 32.07
C ILE A 297 22.46 4.07 31.55
N THR A 298 23.48 3.59 32.26
CA THR A 298 24.83 3.53 31.75
C THR A 298 24.76 2.74 30.45
N PRO A 299 25.38 3.18 29.34
CA PRO A 299 25.47 2.35 28.14
C PRO A 299 26.30 1.12 28.51
N THR A 300 25.64 0.04 28.93
CA THR A 300 26.31 -1.22 29.21
C THR A 300 26.76 -1.76 27.86
N GLN A 301 28.08 -1.72 27.65
CA GLN A 301 28.76 -2.34 26.54
C GLN A 301 28.37 -3.83 26.55
N ALA A 302 27.70 -4.31 25.50
CA ALA A 302 27.37 -5.72 25.37
C ALA A 302 28.64 -6.56 25.58
N TYR A 303 28.51 -7.74 26.18
CA TYR A 303 29.69 -8.53 26.51
C TYR A 303 30.45 -8.92 25.24
N SER A 304 31.78 -8.84 25.31
CA SER A 304 32.64 -9.47 24.31
C SER A 304 32.69 -10.97 24.55
N LEU A 305 33.10 -11.73 23.53
CA LEU A 305 33.21 -13.19 23.64
C LEU A 305 34.07 -13.65 24.83
N LYS A 306 35.18 -12.94 25.13
CA LYS A 306 36.05 -13.23 26.28
C LYS A 306 35.30 -13.13 27.60
N LYS A 307 34.50 -12.07 27.77
CA LYS A 307 33.72 -11.83 28.98
C LYS A 307 32.57 -12.82 29.13
N PHE A 308 31.98 -13.28 28.03
CA PHE A 308 30.97 -14.34 28.06
C PHE A 308 31.56 -15.69 28.52
N GLY A 309 32.78 -16.03 28.10
CA GLY A 309 33.45 -17.29 28.48
C GLY A 309 33.76 -17.44 29.97
N GLU A 310 33.81 -16.32 30.71
CA GLU A 310 34.10 -16.27 32.15
C GLU A 310 32.84 -16.32 33.04
N LEU A 311 31.64 -16.31 32.45
CA LEU A 311 30.38 -16.29 33.19
C LEU A 311 30.03 -17.66 33.76
N GLY A 312 29.66 -17.67 35.05
CA GLY A 312 29.11 -18.85 35.73
C GLY A 312 27.59 -18.98 35.57
N PRO A 313 27.02 -20.14 35.95
CA PRO A 313 25.57 -20.35 35.95
C PRO A 313 24.83 -19.30 36.79
N GLY A 314 23.67 -18.84 36.30
CA GLY A 314 22.83 -17.81 36.91
C GLY A 314 23.22 -16.37 36.56
N ALA A 315 24.32 -16.15 35.83
CA ALA A 315 24.74 -14.81 35.43
C ALA A 315 23.79 -14.19 34.39
N SER A 316 23.50 -12.90 34.56
CA SER A 316 22.81 -12.11 33.54
C SER A 316 23.71 -11.89 32.33
N VAL A 317 23.17 -12.11 31.14
CA VAL A 317 23.85 -11.95 29.85
C VAL A 317 23.25 -10.80 29.05
N ASP A 318 24.12 -10.10 28.32
CA ASP A 318 23.78 -9.12 27.28
C ASP A 318 24.72 -9.39 26.10
N LEU A 319 24.19 -10.03 25.06
CA LEU A 319 24.97 -10.53 23.94
C LEU A 319 24.29 -10.31 22.60
N PHE A 320 25.07 -10.36 21.53
CA PHE A 320 24.56 -10.42 20.16
C PHE A 320 24.67 -11.84 19.61
N PHE A 321 23.65 -12.27 18.90
CA PHE A 321 23.44 -13.66 18.50
C PHE A 321 22.88 -13.73 17.07
N SER A 322 23.43 -14.61 16.24
CA SER A 322 22.89 -14.94 14.92
C SER A 322 22.34 -16.35 14.94
N ALA A 323 21.02 -16.50 14.76
CA ALA A 323 20.35 -17.79 14.72
C ALA A 323 20.75 -18.56 13.44
N THR A 324 21.22 -19.80 13.59
CA THR A 324 21.62 -20.67 12.47
C THR A 324 20.72 -21.89 12.32
N ASP A 325 20.02 -22.29 13.38
CA ASP A 325 19.15 -23.46 13.42
C ASP A 325 18.20 -23.41 14.64
N THR A 326 17.26 -24.34 14.70
CA THR A 326 16.29 -24.52 15.79
C THR A 326 16.39 -25.95 16.31
N PRO A 327 17.21 -26.22 17.35
CA PRO A 327 17.38 -27.56 17.91
C PRO A 327 16.11 -28.14 18.53
N GLN A 328 15.27 -27.29 19.10
CA GLN A 328 13.99 -27.64 19.75
C GLN A 328 13.00 -26.50 19.52
N ASP A 329 11.70 -26.78 19.72
CA ASP A 329 10.69 -25.72 19.76
C ASP A 329 11.10 -24.69 20.81
N HIS A 330 11.04 -23.40 20.44
CA HIS A 330 11.39 -22.28 21.31
C HIS A 330 12.88 -22.14 21.69
N VAL A 331 13.76 -22.96 21.11
CA VAL A 331 15.21 -22.85 21.30
C VAL A 331 15.90 -22.55 19.97
N LEU A 332 16.66 -21.46 19.92
CA LEU A 332 17.50 -21.08 18.78
C LEU A 332 18.94 -21.50 19.02
N GLY A 333 19.51 -22.27 18.10
CA GLY A 333 20.94 -22.53 18.01
C GLY A 333 21.61 -21.51 17.10
N GLY A 334 22.77 -20.99 17.49
CA GLY A 334 23.41 -19.92 16.72
C GLY A 334 24.79 -19.52 17.21
N MET A 335 25.34 -18.50 16.55
CA MET A 335 26.70 -18.01 16.77
C MET A 335 26.69 -16.70 17.54
N PHE A 336 27.61 -16.57 18.50
CA PHE A 336 27.87 -15.31 19.18
C PHE A 336 28.46 -14.29 18.20
N LEU A 337 28.05 -13.03 18.36
CA LEU A 337 28.51 -11.92 17.54
C LEU A 337 29.26 -10.90 18.39
N ASP A 338 30.48 -10.54 17.96
CA ASP A 338 31.22 -9.41 18.56
C ASP A 338 30.90 -8.11 17.81
N MET A 339 30.90 -6.99 18.53
CA MET A 339 30.75 -5.66 17.96
C MET A 339 32.10 -5.18 17.44
N ASP A 340 32.14 -4.61 16.23
CA ASP A 340 33.36 -4.01 15.70
C ASP A 340 33.82 -2.82 16.57
N GLU A 341 35.10 -2.80 16.96
CA GLU A 341 35.69 -1.82 17.88
C GLU A 341 35.70 -0.39 17.31
N SER A 342 35.38 -0.22 16.03
CA SER A 342 35.28 1.08 15.34
C SER A 342 34.12 1.96 15.82
N GLY A 343 33.16 1.42 16.59
CA GLY A 343 32.11 2.18 17.27
C GLY A 343 31.07 2.87 16.37
N ALA A 344 31.15 2.69 15.05
CA ALA A 344 30.37 3.49 14.08
C ALA A 344 29.39 2.69 13.22
N SER A 345 29.27 1.36 13.35
CA SER A 345 28.37 0.61 12.47
C SER A 345 27.65 -0.53 13.16
N ARG A 346 26.38 -0.75 12.76
CA ARG A 346 25.58 -1.93 13.10
C ARG A 346 26.11 -3.19 12.38
N VAL A 347 27.43 -3.32 12.30
CA VAL A 347 28.14 -4.44 11.68
C VAL A 347 28.73 -5.28 12.80
N TYR A 348 28.47 -6.56 12.74
CA TYR A 348 28.83 -7.54 13.75
C TYR A 348 29.73 -8.59 13.14
N THR A 349 30.78 -8.99 13.85
CA THR A 349 31.65 -10.08 13.39
C THR A 349 31.16 -11.40 13.97
N ARG A 350 30.89 -12.37 13.10
CA ARG A 350 30.52 -13.71 13.54
C ARG A 350 31.71 -14.42 14.17
N THR A 351 31.55 -14.89 15.40
CA THR A 351 32.57 -15.68 16.09
C THR A 351 32.40 -17.18 15.83
N SER A 352 33.35 -18.00 16.27
CA SER A 352 33.24 -19.47 16.25
C SER A 352 32.48 -20.04 17.45
N GLN A 353 32.06 -19.21 18.41
CA GLN A 353 31.36 -19.68 19.61
C GLN A 353 29.89 -19.90 19.31
N ARG A 354 29.48 -21.17 19.41
CA ARG A 354 28.07 -21.56 19.36
C ARG A 354 27.43 -21.46 20.75
N LEU A 355 26.18 -21.02 20.79
CA LEU A 355 25.31 -21.07 21.96
C LEU A 355 23.86 -21.36 21.57
N GLU A 356 23.05 -21.68 22.58
CA GLU A 356 21.61 -21.88 22.44
C GLU A 356 20.87 -20.83 23.27
N VAL A 357 19.77 -20.33 22.73
CA VAL A 357 18.92 -19.31 23.34
C VAL A 357 17.49 -19.83 23.39
N GLU A 358 16.97 -20.06 24.59
CA GLU A 358 15.56 -20.37 24.80
C GLU A 358 14.76 -19.08 24.93
N TRP A 359 13.61 -19.02 24.28
CA TRP A 359 12.68 -17.90 24.36
C TRP A 359 11.25 -18.39 24.50
N THR A 360 10.45 -17.78 25.37
CA THR A 360 9.07 -18.24 25.62
C THR A 360 8.08 -17.13 25.30
N GLY A 361 6.77 -17.42 25.40
CA GLY A 361 5.72 -16.41 25.28
C GLY A 361 5.78 -15.30 26.34
N THR A 362 6.61 -15.45 27.38
CA THR A 362 6.86 -14.41 28.40
C THR A 362 8.07 -13.54 28.10
N SER A 363 8.90 -13.91 27.13
CA SER A 363 10.05 -13.12 26.70
C SER A 363 9.59 -11.84 26.00
N LYS A 364 10.13 -10.70 26.42
CA LYS A 364 9.80 -9.41 25.81
C LYS A 364 10.48 -9.27 24.45
N LEU A 365 9.70 -9.10 23.39
CA LEU A 365 10.21 -8.87 22.03
C LEU A 365 10.23 -7.36 21.73
N ILE A 366 11.33 -6.88 21.18
CA ILE A 366 11.54 -5.48 20.80
C ILE A 366 12.02 -5.44 19.35
N MET A 367 11.50 -4.49 18.56
CA MET A 367 11.80 -4.36 17.12
C MET A 367 11.40 -5.54 16.23
N GLY A 368 10.40 -6.33 16.64
CA GLY A 368 9.74 -7.35 15.82
C GLY A 368 8.72 -8.13 16.64
N CYS A 369 8.27 -9.27 16.13
CA CYS A 369 7.30 -10.18 16.75
C CYS A 369 7.82 -11.63 16.77
N GLY A 370 7.04 -12.56 17.33
CA GLY A 370 7.46 -13.97 17.46
C GLY A 370 7.75 -14.65 16.11
N ALA A 371 7.10 -14.19 15.03
CA ALA A 371 7.35 -14.68 13.67
C ALA A 371 8.72 -14.27 13.11
N ASP A 372 9.40 -13.30 13.72
CA ASP A 372 10.72 -12.81 13.31
C ASP A 372 11.86 -13.51 14.08
N VAL A 373 11.53 -14.37 15.05
CA VAL A 373 12.48 -15.17 15.83
C VAL A 373 12.74 -16.48 15.09
N VAL A 374 13.41 -16.38 13.95
CA VAL A 374 13.63 -17.47 13.00
C VAL A 374 15.12 -17.71 12.72
N VAL A 375 15.42 -18.84 12.08
CA VAL A 375 16.76 -19.10 11.52
C VAL A 375 17.14 -17.96 10.56
N GLY A 376 18.34 -17.40 10.75
CA GLY A 376 18.83 -16.22 10.05
C GLY A 376 18.63 -14.90 10.81
N ALA A 377 17.87 -14.89 11.91
CA ALA A 377 17.67 -13.69 12.70
C ALA A 377 18.96 -13.22 13.38
N ILE A 378 19.13 -11.89 13.45
CA ILE A 378 20.18 -11.24 14.24
C ILE A 378 19.50 -10.65 15.46
N LEU A 379 19.93 -11.05 16.65
CA LEU A 379 19.28 -10.72 17.91
C LEU A 379 20.28 -10.11 18.89
N ARG A 380 19.83 -9.15 19.71
CA ARG A 380 20.47 -8.87 21.00
C ARG A 380 19.63 -9.54 22.08
N VAL A 381 20.29 -10.34 22.90
CA VAL A 381 19.64 -11.20 23.90
C VAL A 381 20.03 -10.72 25.29
N PHE A 382 19.02 -10.40 26.09
CA PHE A 382 19.15 -10.21 27.52
C PHE A 382 18.49 -11.37 28.24
N GLY A 383 19.19 -11.97 29.19
CA GLY A 383 18.68 -13.16 29.85
C GLY A 383 19.60 -13.68 30.94
N LYS A 384 19.41 -14.95 31.32
CA LYS A 384 20.26 -15.64 32.29
C LYS A 384 20.85 -16.90 31.69
N LEU A 385 22.12 -17.15 31.98
CA LEU A 385 22.80 -18.38 31.59
C LEU A 385 22.49 -19.48 32.61
N ASP A 386 22.16 -20.69 32.16
CA ASP A 386 21.98 -21.84 33.05
C ASP A 386 23.24 -22.73 33.17
N GLU A 387 23.13 -23.81 33.95
CA GLU A 387 24.22 -24.77 34.17
C GLU A 387 24.68 -25.51 32.90
N LYS A 388 23.83 -25.56 31.86
CA LYS A 388 24.12 -26.20 30.56
C LYS A 388 24.58 -25.19 29.51
N LYS A 389 24.83 -23.93 29.89
CA LYS A 389 25.15 -22.81 28.99
C LYS A 389 24.02 -22.46 28.01
N LEU A 390 22.78 -22.83 28.32
CA LEU A 390 21.59 -22.34 27.63
C LEU A 390 21.24 -20.95 28.17
N VAL A 391 20.95 -20.02 27.26
CA VAL A 391 20.55 -18.66 27.62
C VAL A 391 19.03 -18.59 27.65
N HIS A 392 18.47 -18.34 28.83
CA HIS A 392 17.05 -18.09 29.04
C HIS A 392 16.75 -16.63 28.75
N ALA A 393 16.20 -16.32 27.58
CA ALA A 393 15.97 -14.96 27.12
C ALA A 393 14.80 -14.29 27.84
N GLU A 394 15.07 -13.25 28.62
CA GLU A 394 14.06 -12.38 29.22
C GLU A 394 13.62 -11.29 28.23
N THR A 395 14.56 -10.79 27.40
CA THR A 395 14.28 -9.81 26.34
C THR A 395 15.08 -10.13 25.08
N LEU A 396 14.39 -10.11 23.94
CA LEU A 396 15.00 -10.23 22.62
C LEU A 396 14.77 -8.95 21.84
N ILE A 397 15.85 -8.38 21.31
CA ILE A 397 15.80 -7.26 20.38
C ILE A 397 16.14 -7.78 18.99
N ILE A 398 15.21 -7.68 18.06
CA ILE A 398 15.38 -8.16 16.69
C ILE A 398 16.07 -7.08 15.85
N LEU A 399 17.20 -7.45 15.26
CA LEU A 399 18.12 -6.56 14.55
C LEU A 399 18.30 -6.94 13.08
N THR A 400 17.62 -7.97 12.59
CA THR A 400 17.82 -8.55 11.25
C THR A 400 17.78 -7.51 10.12
N ASP A 401 16.86 -6.54 10.17
CA ASP A 401 16.71 -5.51 9.13
C ASP A 401 17.66 -4.30 9.28
N VAL A 402 18.37 -4.23 10.41
CA VAL A 402 19.18 -3.06 10.78
C VAL A 402 20.65 -3.40 11.00
N ALA A 403 21.00 -4.68 11.08
CA ALA A 403 22.33 -5.19 11.35
C ALA A 403 22.91 -5.95 10.15
N LYS A 404 24.24 -5.90 9.99
CA LYS A 404 24.98 -6.72 9.02
C LYS A 404 25.97 -7.61 9.75
N ILE A 405 26.16 -8.83 9.27
CA ILE A 405 27.21 -9.72 9.77
C ILE A 405 28.37 -9.71 8.77
N THR A 406 29.59 -9.50 9.28
CA THR A 406 30.84 -9.74 8.56
C THR A 406 31.47 -11.04 9.05
N GLU A 407 32.05 -11.79 8.12
CA GLU A 407 32.88 -12.92 8.47
C GLU A 407 34.28 -12.41 8.88
N PRO A 408 34.94 -13.03 9.86
CA PRO A 408 36.28 -12.62 10.26
C PRO A 408 37.22 -12.72 9.06
N ASN A 409 37.90 -11.61 8.77
CA ASN A 409 38.86 -11.51 7.68
C ASN A 409 39.90 -12.63 7.88
N LYS A 410 39.91 -13.66 7.03
CA LYS A 410 41.03 -14.61 6.96
C LYS A 410 42.22 -13.81 6.46
N GLY A 411 42.98 -13.23 7.40
CA GLY A 411 44.23 -12.57 7.11
C GLY A 411 45.07 -13.50 6.23
N LYS A 412 45.55 -12.96 5.10
CA LYS A 412 46.70 -13.50 4.39
C LYS A 412 47.85 -13.60 5.38
N GLY A 413 48.01 -14.77 5.98
CA GLY A 413 49.22 -15.19 6.68
C GLY A 413 50.01 -16.08 5.74
N GLN A 414 51.21 -15.60 5.40
CA GLN A 414 52.44 -16.30 5.01
C GLN A 414 52.37 -17.71 4.45
#